data_AF-A0A7Y3DZN7-F1
#
_entry.id   AF-A0A7Y3DZN7-F1
#
_cell.length_a   1.000
_cell.length_b   1.000
_cell.length_c   1.000
_cell.angle_alpha   90.00
_cell.angle_beta   90.00
_cell.angle_gamma   90.00
#
_symmetry.space_group_name_H-M   'P 1'
#
loop_
_entity.id
_entity.type
_entity.pdbx_description
1 polymer ?
#
loop_
_entity_poly.entity_id
_entity_poly.type
_entity_poly.pdbx_seq_one_letter_code
_entity_poly.pdbx_strand_id
1 'polypeptide(L)' 'MGAVSTGGQESGGEDIIPIPGDVGDGRNDDIVLRQIREAAMNERDPVLREKLWDEYRRIKGSR' A
#
# COMPACT_ATOMS: atom_id res chain seq x y z
N MET A 1 -6.99 -21.94 -19.67
CA MET A 1 -5.53 -21.78 -19.90
C MET A 1 -5.29 -20.28 -20.03
N GLY A 2 -4.84 -19.49 -19.05
CA GLY A 2 -3.99 -19.55 -17.85
C GLY A 2 -3.47 -18.09 -17.72
N ALA A 3 -3.08 -17.48 -16.61
CA ALA A 3 -2.97 -17.83 -15.21
C ALA A 3 -3.05 -16.50 -14.43
N VAL A 4 -3.64 -16.59 -13.23
CA VAL A 4 -3.48 -15.73 -12.06
C VAL A 4 -2.46 -14.57 -12.14
N SER A 5 -2.92 -13.33 -11.89
CA SER A 5 -2.08 -12.23 -11.41
C SER A 5 -2.57 -11.82 -10.01
N THR A 6 -2.51 -12.79 -9.10
CA THR A 6 -2.54 -12.53 -7.66
C THR A 6 -1.14 -12.10 -7.27
N GLY A 7 -0.88 -10.79 -7.28
CA GLY A 7 0.26 -10.16 -6.61
C GLY A 7 -0.01 -10.06 -5.11
N GLY A 8 -0.40 -11.17 -4.48
CA GLY A 8 -0.47 -11.31 -3.05
C GLY A 8 0.89 -11.82 -2.59
N GLN A 9 1.83 -10.93 -2.34
CA GLN A 9 3.06 -11.30 -1.65
C GLN A 9 2.79 -11.21 -0.16
N GLU A 10 2.15 -12.27 0.34
CA GLU A 10 2.26 -12.71 1.72
C GLU A 10 3.74 -13.03 2.00
N SER A 11 4.35 -12.34 2.95
CA SER A 11 5.60 -12.79 3.58
C SER A 11 5.47 -12.43 5.06
N GLY A 12 5.32 -13.49 5.84
CA GLY A 12 4.89 -13.44 7.24
C GLY A 12 5.98 -13.12 8.25
N GLY A 13 5.52 -13.05 9.50
CA GLY A 13 6.34 -12.96 10.71
C GLY A 13 6.54 -11.52 11.16
N GLU A 14 5.95 -11.17 12.31
CA GLU A 14 6.06 -9.91 13.05
C GLU A 14 5.21 -8.72 12.53
N ASP A 15 4.00 -8.57 13.08
CA ASP A 15 3.14 -7.36 13.02
C ASP A 15 2.98 -6.71 11.63
N ILE A 16 2.89 -7.52 10.58
CA ILE A 16 2.65 -7.04 9.20
C ILE A 16 1.23 -6.49 9.06
N ILE A 17 1.13 -5.16 9.11
CA ILE A 17 -0.09 -4.43 8.77
C ILE A 17 -0.43 -4.73 7.29
N PRO A 18 -1.61 -5.32 7.00
CA PRO A 18 -1.96 -5.73 5.64
C PRO A 18 -2.06 -4.51 4.71
N ILE A 19 -1.33 -4.55 3.59
CA ILE A 19 -1.42 -3.54 2.53
C ILE A 19 -2.76 -3.71 1.80
N PRO A 20 -3.56 -2.65 1.59
CA PRO A 20 -4.78 -2.73 0.79
C PRO A 20 -4.49 -3.15 -0.65
N GLY A 21 -5.26 -4.09 -1.21
CA GLY A 21 -5.05 -4.60 -2.56
C GLY A 21 -5.11 -3.56 -3.69
N ASP A 22 -5.75 -2.41 -3.44
CA ASP A 22 -5.84 -1.26 -4.36
C ASP A 22 -4.48 -0.53 -4.57
N VAL A 23 -3.55 -0.70 -3.63
CA VAL A 23 -2.21 -0.10 -3.64
C VAL A 23 -1.29 -0.87 -4.60
N GLY A 24 -1.51 -2.18 -4.76
CA GLY A 24 -0.67 -3.08 -5.57
C GLY A 24 0.77 -3.17 -5.05
N ASP A 25 1.68 -3.72 -5.86
CA ASP A 25 3.10 -3.90 -5.50
C ASP A 25 3.91 -2.59 -5.47
N GLY A 26 3.29 -1.45 -5.79
CA GLY A 26 3.90 -0.13 -5.76
C GLY A 26 5.08 0.09 -6.73
N ARG A 27 5.17 -0.73 -7.79
CA ARG A 27 6.27 -0.70 -8.75
C ARG A 27 6.32 0.58 -9.61
N ASN A 28 5.16 1.20 -9.82
CA ASN A 28 5.01 2.46 -10.54
C ASN A 28 4.72 3.63 -9.58
N ASP A 29 4.87 3.43 -8.27
CA ASP A 29 4.65 4.49 -7.29
C ASP A 29 5.72 5.56 -7.47
N ASP A 30 5.31 6.82 -7.67
CA ASP A 30 6.19 7.96 -7.56
C ASP A 30 6.82 8.04 -6.16
N ILE A 31 7.91 8.80 -6.03
CA ILE A 31 8.67 8.94 -4.78
C ILE A 31 7.75 9.26 -3.59
N VAL A 32 6.76 10.14 -3.81
CA VAL A 32 5.77 10.54 -2.81
C VAL A 32 4.84 9.37 -2.43
N LEU A 33 4.33 8.63 -3.41
CA LEU A 33 3.44 7.48 -3.17
C LEU A 33 4.16 6.38 -2.39
N ARG A 34 5.42 6.11 -2.74
CA ARG A 34 6.26 5.15 -2.01
C ARG A 34 6.44 5.58 -0.55
N GLN A 35 6.71 6.86 -0.31
CA GLN A 35 6.88 7.38 1.05
C GLN A 35 5.59 7.31 1.86
N ILE A 36 4.43 7.60 1.27
CA ILE A 36 3.14 7.47 1.95
C ILE A 36 2.85 6.01 2.27
N ARG A 37 3.15 5.08 1.34
CA ARG A 37 2.99 3.64 1.58
C ARG A 37 3.88 3.17 2.72
N GLU A 38 5.16 3.52 2.69
CA GLU A 38 6.12 3.16 3.75
C GLU A 38 5.71 3.76 5.10
N ALA A 39 5.24 5.01 5.13
CA ALA A 39 4.68 5.63 6.34
C ALA A 39 3.44 4.87 6.84
N ALA A 40 2.48 4.56 5.97
CA ALA A 40 1.24 3.87 6.35
C ALA A 40 1.50 2.44 6.87
N MET A 41 2.51 1.76 6.32
CA MET A 41 2.90 0.42 6.77
C MET A 41 3.62 0.42 8.13
N ASN A 42 4.33 1.51 8.46
CA ASN A 42 5.00 1.66 9.76
C ASN A 42 4.17 2.42 10.79
N GLU A 43 3.03 2.98 10.38
CA GLU A 43 2.19 3.79 11.24
C GLU A 43 1.45 2.91 12.26
N ARG A 44 1.55 3.29 13.54
CA ARG A 44 0.91 2.59 14.66
C ARG A 44 -0.46 3.18 14.97
N ASP A 45 -0.66 4.46 14.66
CA ASP A 45 -1.94 5.10 14.86
C ASP A 45 -2.93 4.71 13.74
N PRO A 46 -4.05 4.04 14.05
CA PRO A 46 -4.96 3.53 13.04
C PRO A 46 -5.62 4.67 12.24
N VAL A 47 -5.85 5.83 12.85
CA VAL A 47 -6.49 6.99 12.20
C VAL A 47 -5.51 7.65 11.23
N LEU A 48 -4.25 7.82 11.64
CA LEU A 48 -3.21 8.39 10.78
C LEU A 48 -2.88 7.46 9.61
N ARG A 49 -2.83 6.14 9.87
CA ARG A 49 -2.66 5.13 8.84
C ARG A 49 -3.75 5.22 7.77
N GLU A 50 -5.02 5.31 8.17
CA GLU A 50 -6.12 5.47 7.20
C GLU A 50 -6.02 6.76 6.38
N LYS A 51 -5.61 7.88 7.01
CA LYS A 51 -5.36 9.13 6.30
C LYS A 51 -4.23 9.02 5.28
N LEU A 52 -3.15 8.31 5.61
CA LEU A 52 -2.05 8.06 4.67
C LEU A 52 -2.53 7.22 3.48
N TRP A 53 -3.34 6.18 3.73
CA TRP A 53 -3.94 5.42 2.64
C TRP A 53 -4.91 6.24 1.78
N ASP A 54 -5.68 7.15 2.37
CA ASP A 54 -6.56 8.08 1.64
C ASP A 54 -5.75 9.01 0.74
N GLU A 55 -4.67 9.62 1.26
CA GLU A 55 -3.80 10.50 0.49
C GLU A 55 -3.08 9.75 -0.64
N TYR A 56 -2.64 8.50 -0.40
CA TYR A 56 -2.08 7.63 -1.44
C TYR A 56 -3.07 7.45 -2.60
N ARG A 57 -4.34 7.12 -2.29
CA ARG A 57 -5.40 6.95 -3.30
C ARG A 57 -5.69 8.23 -4.04
N ARG A 58 -5.76 9.36 -3.33
CA ARG A 58 -6.01 10.67 -3.90
C ARG A 58 -4.96 11.06 -4.93
N ILE A 59 -3.68 10.91 -4.59
CA ILE A 59 -2.57 11.25 -5.48
C ILE A 59 -2.50 10.28 -6.67
N LYS A 60 -2.68 8.97 -6.43
CA LYS A 60 -2.67 7.94 -7.48
C LYS A 60 -3.84 8.08 -8.45
N GLY A 61 -5.03 8.45 -7.97
CA GLY A 61 -6.22 8.66 -8.80
C GLY A 61 -6.31 10.04 -9.47
N SER A 62 -5.47 11.00 -9.05
CA SER A 62 -5.38 12.32 -9.70
C SER A 62 -4.49 12.31 -10.96
N ARG A 63 -3.98 11.15 -11.37
CA ARG A 63 -3.07 10.97 -12.51
C ARG A 63 -3.63 9.95 -13.48
#